data_AF-A0A7X0FCU8-F1
#
_entry.id   AF-A0A7X0FCU8-F1
#
_cell.length_a   1.000
_cell.length_b   1.000
_cell.length_c   1.000
_cell.angle_alpha   90.00
_cell.angle_beta   90.00
_cell.angle_gamma   90.00
#
_symmetry.space_group_name_H-M   'P 1'
#
loop_
_entity.id
_entity.type
_entity.pdbx_description
1 polymer ?
#
loop_
_entity_poly.entity_id
_entity_poly.type
_entity_poly.pdbx_seq_one_letter_code
_entity_poly.pdbx_strand_id
1 'polypeptide(L)'
;MGQVLISRTKAKQQDSSPLTRSIVLCQSGEDQSTHQVGWLPIGGRPDSSRAVDRKLRAREAMILKKRSFAAVCTAALMATTMLVVPAAEACTRFVYHGANDEVITARSMDWKLDVGTNLWVFPRGMKRSGEAGPNSVEWTSKHGSVIATGYDISTTDGMNEAGLVANVLWLVESSYPEYDGKKPGLTIAAWAQYVLDNFATVQEAVDTLANEPFTVVTDSVPGEERLATLHLSLSDAKGDSAIIEYIDGKQVIHHSRDYQVMTNSPVFEKQLALNEYWKQIGGTVMLPGTNRASDRFTRASFYVNAIPKSKDPVEAIASAFSVIRNVSVPFGITTPDQPNISSTRWRTVSDHKRKLYFFESALTPNVFWVDLTRLDFTAETGKVMKLDLGPNQAHIYAGMANDQFKETAPFEFLGL
;
A
#
# COMPACT_ATOMS: atom_id res chain seq x y z
N MET A 1 41.32 -43.86 15.00
CA MET A 1 42.14 -43.90 13.76
C MET A 1 41.32 -44.58 12.67
N GLY A 2 41.44 -44.14 11.42
CA GLY A 2 40.63 -44.68 10.31
C GLY A 2 40.54 -43.70 9.14
N GLN A 3 41.56 -43.64 8.29
CA GLN A 3 41.53 -42.91 7.03
C GLN A 3 41.06 -43.85 5.91
N VAL A 4 40.14 -43.41 5.05
CA VAL A 4 39.95 -44.00 3.72
C VAL A 4 39.85 -42.89 2.67
N LEU A 5 40.54 -43.15 1.56
CA LEU A 5 40.92 -42.29 0.45
C LEU A 5 39.89 -41.28 -0.09
N ILE A 6 40.39 -40.08 -0.42
CA ILE A 6 39.82 -39.20 -1.44
C ILE A 6 40.25 -39.71 -2.82
N SER A 7 39.30 -40.03 -3.70
CA SER A 7 39.58 -40.30 -5.12
C SER A 7 39.55 -39.00 -5.94
N ARG A 8 40.61 -38.74 -6.71
CA ARG A 8 40.68 -37.64 -7.69
C ARG A 8 40.58 -38.19 -9.10
N THR A 9 39.57 -37.77 -9.87
CA THR A 9 39.46 -38.07 -11.30
C THR A 9 39.73 -36.81 -12.12
N LYS A 10 40.69 -36.87 -13.05
CA LYS A 10 40.97 -35.81 -14.02
C LYS A 10 40.39 -36.18 -15.39
N ALA A 11 39.62 -35.27 -15.99
CA ALA A 11 39.40 -35.18 -17.44
C ALA A 11 39.59 -33.70 -17.82
N LYS A 12 40.76 -33.33 -18.36
CA LYS A 12 41.06 -33.22 -19.80
C LYS A 12 40.32 -32.04 -20.48
N GLN A 13 41.04 -30.92 -20.49
CA GLN A 13 40.87 -29.74 -21.33
C GLN A 13 41.14 -30.06 -22.82
N GLN A 14 40.51 -29.32 -23.72
CA GLN A 14 40.80 -29.32 -25.16
C GLN A 14 40.52 -27.92 -25.74
N ASP A 15 41.42 -27.37 -26.55
CA ASP A 15 41.48 -25.95 -26.91
C ASP A 15 41.09 -25.63 -28.36
N SER A 16 40.73 -24.36 -28.59
CA SER A 16 40.72 -23.61 -29.88
C SER A 16 39.63 -23.97 -30.92
N SER A 17 39.25 -23.09 -31.86
CA SER A 17 39.76 -21.75 -32.24
C SER A 17 38.63 -20.78 -32.65
N PRO A 18 38.87 -19.45 -32.79
CA PRO A 18 37.79 -18.44 -32.82
C PRO A 18 37.52 -17.78 -34.19
N LEU A 19 36.27 -17.31 -34.38
CA LEU A 19 35.78 -16.39 -35.42
C LEU A 19 34.55 -15.64 -34.82
N THR A 20 34.19 -14.38 -35.12
CA THR A 20 34.86 -13.22 -35.75
C THR A 20 34.10 -11.95 -35.30
N ARG A 21 34.72 -10.77 -35.27
CA ARG A 21 34.03 -9.47 -35.07
C ARG A 21 33.72 -8.77 -36.40
N SER A 22 32.59 -8.08 -36.49
CA SER A 22 32.35 -7.05 -37.51
C SER A 22 31.62 -5.85 -36.91
N ILE A 23 32.36 -4.75 -36.77
CA ILE A 23 31.82 -3.40 -36.55
C ILE A 23 31.92 -2.69 -37.91
N VAL A 24 30.85 -2.05 -38.36
CA VAL A 24 30.89 -1.20 -39.56
C VAL A 24 30.56 0.23 -39.15
N LEU A 25 31.61 1.03 -38.98
CA LEU A 25 31.57 2.48 -39.07
C LEU A 25 31.97 2.85 -40.50
N CYS A 26 31.24 3.77 -41.13
CA CYS A 26 31.70 4.47 -42.32
C CYS A 26 31.19 5.92 -42.29
N GLN A 27 32.02 6.86 -42.73
CA GLN A 27 31.75 8.29 -42.72
C GLN A 27 31.60 8.84 -44.15
N SER A 28 31.34 10.15 -44.22
CA SER A 28 31.55 11.10 -45.33
C SER A 28 30.61 11.02 -46.54
N GLY A 29 30.37 12.20 -47.13
CA GLY A 29 29.41 12.41 -48.23
C GLY A 29 28.72 13.78 -48.16
N GLU A 30 29.49 14.87 -48.31
CA GLU A 30 28.93 16.18 -48.65
C GLU A 30 28.61 16.22 -50.16
N ASP A 31 27.56 16.94 -50.58
CA ASP A 31 27.67 18.25 -51.28
C ASP A 31 26.26 18.79 -51.64
N GLN A 32 26.18 20.01 -52.18
CA GLN A 32 24.96 20.70 -52.61
C GLN A 32 24.75 20.61 -54.14
N SER A 33 23.50 20.75 -54.62
CA SER A 33 23.09 21.92 -55.42
C SER A 33 21.77 21.72 -56.20
N THR A 34 21.25 22.85 -56.69
CA THR A 34 19.98 23.11 -57.37
C THR A 34 19.72 22.35 -58.67
N HIS A 35 18.43 22.15 -59.01
CA HIS A 35 17.92 22.48 -60.34
C HIS A 35 16.43 22.86 -60.31
N GLN A 36 16.04 23.89 -61.10
CA GLN A 36 14.65 24.22 -61.40
C GLN A 36 14.22 23.64 -62.75
N VAL A 37 12.95 23.26 -62.88
CA VAL A 37 12.22 23.21 -64.16
C VAL A 37 10.81 23.74 -63.89
N GLY A 38 10.30 24.63 -64.75
CA GLY A 38 8.96 25.22 -64.64
C GLY A 38 8.14 25.05 -65.92
N TRP A 39 6.82 25.18 -65.81
CA TRP A 39 5.89 25.11 -66.96
C TRP A 39 4.83 26.23 -66.91
N LEU A 40 4.62 26.83 -68.09
CA LEU A 40 3.48 27.65 -68.52
C LEU A 40 2.68 26.80 -69.57
N PRO A 41 1.50 27.18 -70.11
CA PRO A 41 0.82 28.49 -70.20
C PRO A 41 -0.51 28.50 -69.38
N ILE A 42 -1.62 29.22 -69.61
CA ILE A 42 -2.21 30.01 -70.72
C ILE A 42 -2.93 31.25 -70.16
N GLY A 43 -3.04 32.33 -70.94
CA GLY A 43 -3.75 33.58 -70.59
C GLY A 43 -5.27 33.56 -70.83
N GLY A 44 -5.96 34.61 -70.38
CA GLY A 44 -7.42 34.75 -70.50
C GLY A 44 -7.89 36.08 -71.11
N ARG A 45 -9.20 36.18 -71.37
CA ARG A 45 -9.92 37.44 -71.63
C ARG A 45 -10.99 37.66 -70.55
N PRO A 46 -11.38 38.92 -70.25
CA PRO A 46 -12.28 39.23 -69.15
C PRO A 46 -13.76 39.28 -69.56
N ASP A 47 -14.65 39.04 -68.60
CA ASP A 47 -15.95 39.73 -68.52
C ASP A 47 -16.41 39.85 -67.06
N SER A 48 -17.63 40.36 -66.84
CA SER A 48 -18.01 41.21 -65.73
C SER A 48 -19.06 40.60 -64.80
N SER A 49 -18.86 40.73 -63.47
CA SER A 49 -19.89 40.44 -62.44
C SER A 49 -19.53 40.96 -61.02
N ARG A 50 -18.68 41.99 -60.88
CA ARG A 50 -18.39 42.60 -59.57
C ARG A 50 -19.46 43.63 -59.15
N ALA A 51 -20.54 43.21 -58.47
CA ALA A 51 -21.40 44.16 -57.75
C ALA A 51 -22.29 43.63 -56.58
N VAL A 52 -22.46 42.32 -56.37
CA VAL A 52 -23.44 41.80 -55.35
C VAL A 52 -22.78 41.05 -54.18
N ASP A 53 -21.89 40.10 -54.45
CA ASP A 53 -21.49 39.04 -53.50
C ASP A 53 -20.48 39.46 -52.39
N ARG A 54 -20.39 40.75 -52.04
CA ARG A 54 -19.54 41.25 -50.94
C ARG A 54 -20.27 41.52 -49.62
N LYS A 55 -21.61 41.62 -49.61
CA LYS A 55 -22.37 41.91 -48.38
C LYS A 55 -22.92 40.69 -47.62
N LEU A 56 -23.08 39.52 -48.27
CA LEU A 56 -23.43 38.28 -47.57
C LEU A 56 -22.21 37.69 -46.83
N ARG A 57 -21.13 37.39 -47.57
CA ARG A 57 -19.92 36.74 -47.03
C ARG A 57 -19.31 37.43 -45.80
N ALA A 58 -19.45 38.76 -45.70
CA ALA A 58 -18.99 39.54 -44.55
C ALA A 58 -19.78 39.25 -43.25
N ARG A 59 -21.08 38.95 -43.33
CA ARG A 59 -21.88 38.54 -42.17
C ARG A 59 -21.61 37.08 -41.79
N GLU A 60 -21.51 36.19 -42.76
CA GLU A 60 -21.26 34.76 -42.51
C GLU A 60 -19.89 34.53 -41.86
N ALA A 61 -18.82 35.17 -42.38
CA ALA A 61 -17.48 35.08 -41.81
C ALA A 61 -17.40 35.58 -40.35
N MET A 62 -18.21 36.60 -40.00
CA MET A 62 -18.26 37.14 -38.64
C MET A 62 -19.05 36.24 -37.67
N ILE A 63 -20.08 35.54 -38.17
CA ILE A 63 -20.85 34.56 -37.40
C ILE A 63 -20.03 33.28 -37.17
N LEU A 64 -19.34 32.75 -38.19
CA LEU A 64 -18.46 31.59 -38.04
C LEU A 64 -17.30 31.85 -37.06
N LYS A 65 -16.63 33.02 -37.14
CA LYS A 65 -15.56 33.36 -36.19
C LYS A 65 -16.03 33.40 -34.73
N LYS A 66 -17.23 33.93 -34.44
CA LYS A 66 -17.77 33.94 -33.07
C LYS A 66 -18.17 32.55 -32.57
N ARG A 67 -18.71 31.68 -33.42
CA ARG A 67 -19.07 30.29 -33.03
C ARG A 67 -17.83 29.42 -32.81
N SER A 68 -16.77 29.61 -33.60
CA SER A 68 -15.53 28.84 -33.45
C SER A 68 -14.80 29.13 -32.13
N PHE A 69 -14.66 30.41 -31.75
CA PHE A 69 -13.96 30.76 -30.50
C PHE A 69 -14.68 30.24 -29.25
N ALA A 70 -16.02 30.34 -29.19
CA ALA A 70 -16.79 29.81 -28.08
C ALA A 70 -16.66 28.28 -27.95
N ALA A 71 -16.73 27.54 -29.07
CA ALA A 71 -16.61 26.08 -29.07
C ALA A 71 -15.19 25.59 -28.74
N VAL A 72 -14.15 26.29 -29.19
CA VAL A 72 -12.76 25.99 -28.81
C VAL A 72 -12.52 26.26 -27.32
N CYS A 73 -13.12 27.32 -26.75
CA CYS A 73 -13.03 27.58 -25.32
C CYS A 73 -13.76 26.52 -24.47
N THR A 74 -14.95 26.03 -24.86
CA THR A 74 -15.59 24.92 -24.12
C THR A 74 -14.87 23.58 -24.29
N ALA A 75 -14.30 23.29 -25.47
CA ALA A 75 -13.45 22.12 -25.65
C ALA A 75 -12.16 22.21 -24.80
N ALA A 76 -11.54 23.38 -24.70
CA ALA A 76 -10.37 23.60 -23.86
C ALA A 76 -10.70 23.50 -22.36
N LEU A 77 -11.84 24.02 -21.89
CA LEU A 77 -12.28 23.87 -20.50
C LEU A 77 -12.63 22.42 -20.14
N MET A 78 -13.24 21.66 -21.05
CA MET A 78 -13.51 20.23 -20.82
C MET A 78 -12.25 19.36 -20.93
N ALA A 79 -11.18 19.85 -21.57
CA ALA A 79 -9.88 19.18 -21.60
C ALA A 79 -8.96 19.52 -20.40
N THR A 80 -9.31 20.52 -19.59
CA THR A 80 -8.52 20.95 -18.41
C THR A 80 -9.11 20.53 -17.06
N THR A 81 -10.16 19.70 -17.04
CA THR A 81 -10.31 18.72 -15.95
C THR A 81 -9.23 17.65 -16.06
N MET A 82 -7.98 18.02 -15.74
CA MET A 82 -7.00 17.04 -15.28
C MET A 82 -7.63 16.31 -14.12
N LEU A 83 -7.83 14.99 -14.26
CA LEU A 83 -8.10 14.13 -13.12
C LEU A 83 -6.87 14.20 -12.21
N VAL A 84 -6.96 15.00 -11.15
CA VAL A 84 -5.99 15.00 -10.05
C VAL A 84 -6.15 13.67 -9.33
N VAL A 85 -5.46 12.64 -9.83
CA VAL A 85 -5.46 11.30 -9.23
C VAL A 85 -4.85 11.44 -7.83
N PRO A 86 -5.61 11.17 -6.76
CA PRO A 86 -5.16 11.50 -5.41
C PRO A 86 -3.99 10.61 -4.95
N ALA A 87 -3.29 11.04 -3.91
CA ALA A 87 -1.94 10.58 -3.54
C ALA A 87 -1.84 9.17 -2.91
N ALA A 88 -1.95 8.12 -3.71
CA ALA A 88 -1.94 6.69 -3.32
C ALA A 88 -0.60 6.14 -2.73
N GLU A 89 -0.33 6.38 -1.45
CA GLU A 89 0.83 5.90 -0.66
C GLU A 89 0.96 4.36 -0.62
N ALA A 90 2.14 3.82 -0.93
CA ALA A 90 2.29 2.49 -1.54
C ALA A 90 2.17 1.22 -0.63
N CYS A 91 1.36 1.22 0.42
CA CYS A 91 1.26 0.09 1.37
C CYS A 91 0.79 -1.24 0.72
N THR A 92 1.25 -2.37 1.26
CA THR A 92 0.84 -3.73 0.85
C THR A 92 0.60 -4.62 2.08
N ARG A 93 -0.42 -5.49 2.04
CA ARG A 93 -0.70 -6.52 3.06
C ARG A 93 -1.08 -7.84 2.40
N PHE A 94 -0.64 -8.97 2.97
CA PHE A 94 -1.18 -10.29 2.60
C PHE A 94 -1.27 -11.27 3.77
N VAL A 95 -2.13 -12.29 3.64
CA VAL A 95 -2.26 -13.45 4.53
C VAL A 95 -1.83 -14.72 3.81
N TYR A 96 -0.77 -15.36 4.32
CA TYR A 96 -0.36 -16.69 3.93
C TYR A 96 -1.12 -17.74 4.73
N HIS A 97 -1.79 -18.64 4.01
CA HIS A 97 -2.31 -19.90 4.54
C HIS A 97 -1.32 -21.02 4.24
N GLY A 98 -0.82 -21.68 5.29
CA GLY A 98 0.11 -22.81 5.24
C GLY A 98 -0.55 -24.15 5.59
N ALA A 99 0.28 -25.16 5.86
CA ALA A 99 -0.18 -26.46 6.34
C ALA A 99 -0.43 -26.46 7.85
N ASN A 100 -1.19 -27.43 8.37
CA ASN A 100 -1.51 -27.58 9.80
C ASN A 100 -2.07 -26.28 10.43
N ASP A 101 -2.94 -25.55 9.72
CA ASP A 101 -3.52 -24.27 10.16
C ASP A 101 -2.48 -23.20 10.53
N GLU A 102 -1.32 -23.20 9.87
CA GLU A 102 -0.37 -22.09 9.91
C GLU A 102 -0.97 -20.88 9.18
N VAL A 103 -1.09 -19.74 9.88
CA VAL A 103 -1.58 -18.48 9.32
C VAL A 103 -0.58 -17.39 9.67
N ILE A 104 -0.11 -16.67 8.65
CA ILE A 104 0.88 -15.59 8.78
C ILE A 104 0.41 -14.38 7.97
N THR A 105 0.22 -13.23 8.61
CA THR A 105 -0.05 -11.96 7.92
C THR A 105 1.24 -11.15 7.80
N ALA A 106 1.49 -10.56 6.64
CA ALA A 106 2.67 -9.72 6.38
C ALA A 106 2.26 -8.39 5.74
N ARG A 107 2.98 -7.31 6.09
CA ARG A 107 2.70 -5.94 5.61
C ARG A 107 3.99 -5.19 5.28
N SER A 108 3.93 -4.31 4.28
CA SER A 108 4.85 -3.18 4.09
C SER A 108 4.16 -1.86 4.46
N MET A 109 4.84 -1.02 5.24
CA MET A 109 4.46 0.37 5.47
C MET A 109 5.30 1.26 4.56
N ASP A 110 4.64 1.94 3.63
CA ASP A 110 5.28 2.73 2.59
C ASP A 110 4.85 4.18 2.76
N TRP A 111 5.83 5.06 3.04
CA TRP A 111 5.56 6.44 3.46
C TRP A 111 6.68 7.40 3.05
N LYS A 112 6.28 8.61 2.64
CA LYS A 112 7.18 9.63 2.09
C LYS A 112 8.23 10.13 3.08
N LEU A 113 7.87 10.24 4.36
CA LEU A 113 8.73 10.72 5.46
C LEU A 113 9.05 9.58 6.45
N ASP A 114 9.82 9.85 7.50
CA ASP A 114 9.83 8.94 8.66
C ASP A 114 8.43 8.95 9.30
N VAL A 115 8.00 7.78 9.79
CA VAL A 115 6.68 7.55 10.41
C VAL A 115 6.77 7.70 11.93
N GLY A 116 7.97 7.81 12.51
CA GLY A 116 8.16 7.91 13.96
C GLY A 116 7.70 6.67 14.72
N THR A 117 7.57 5.54 14.04
CA THR A 117 7.00 4.29 14.56
C THR A 117 7.82 3.73 15.71
N ASN A 118 7.12 3.41 16.79
CA ASN A 118 7.60 2.60 17.91
C ASN A 118 6.69 1.39 18.11
N LEU A 119 7.15 0.37 18.85
CA LEU A 119 6.28 -0.72 19.27
C LEU A 119 5.77 -0.51 20.70
N TRP A 120 4.53 -0.88 20.95
CA TRP A 120 3.90 -0.74 22.27
C TRP A 120 3.21 -2.04 22.70
N VAL A 121 3.24 -2.31 24.01
CA VAL A 121 2.46 -3.32 24.71
C VAL A 121 1.33 -2.61 25.45
N PHE A 122 0.10 -3.05 25.23
CA PHE A 122 -1.08 -2.60 25.97
C PHE A 122 -1.74 -3.81 26.66
N PRO A 123 -1.95 -3.78 28.00
CA PRO A 123 -2.68 -4.82 28.71
C PRO A 123 -4.21 -4.74 28.52
N ARG A 124 -4.91 -5.75 29.04
CA ARG A 124 -6.37 -5.72 29.24
C ARG A 124 -6.75 -4.66 30.29
N GLY A 125 -8.04 -4.33 30.38
CA GLY A 125 -8.57 -3.43 31.39
C GLY A 125 -8.27 -1.94 31.17
N MET A 126 -7.57 -1.57 30.10
CA MET A 126 -7.33 -0.17 29.75
C MET A 126 -8.64 0.48 29.31
N LYS A 127 -9.09 1.49 30.05
CA LYS A 127 -10.16 2.40 29.61
C LYS A 127 -9.62 3.30 28.50
N ARG A 128 -10.38 3.47 27.42
CA ARG A 128 -10.07 4.41 26.33
C ARG A 128 -11.32 5.14 25.87
N SER A 129 -11.13 6.35 25.35
CA SER A 129 -12.14 7.09 24.59
C SER A 129 -11.75 7.10 23.11
N GLY A 130 -12.72 7.43 22.27
CA GLY A 130 -12.59 7.55 20.82
C GLY A 130 -12.04 8.89 20.34
N GLU A 131 -11.69 9.83 21.23
CA GLU A 131 -11.08 11.15 20.91
C GLU A 131 -11.77 11.88 19.73
N ALA A 132 -13.09 11.93 19.77
CA ALA A 132 -13.97 12.58 18.79
C ALA A 132 -14.89 13.60 19.50
N GLY A 133 -14.32 14.40 20.41
CA GLY A 133 -15.06 15.36 21.22
C GLY A 133 -16.07 14.75 22.20
N PRO A 134 -17.11 15.51 22.63
CA PRO A 134 -17.98 15.15 23.74
C PRO A 134 -18.86 13.89 23.58
N ASN A 135 -19.00 13.35 22.37
CA ASN A 135 -19.72 12.09 22.10
C ASN A 135 -18.75 11.02 21.58
N SER A 136 -17.57 10.90 22.18
CA SER A 136 -16.61 9.83 21.86
C SER A 136 -17.15 8.46 22.27
N VAL A 137 -16.86 7.41 21.49
CA VAL A 137 -17.10 6.03 21.95
C VAL A 137 -16.12 5.67 23.06
N GLU A 138 -16.62 5.22 24.21
CA GLU A 138 -15.78 4.70 25.30
C GLU A 138 -15.74 3.17 25.31
N TRP A 139 -14.59 2.59 25.66
CA TRP A 139 -14.48 1.14 25.88
C TRP A 139 -13.44 0.80 26.96
N THR A 140 -13.31 -0.49 27.25
CA THR A 140 -12.28 -1.05 28.11
C THR A 140 -11.69 -2.27 27.40
N SER A 141 -10.36 -2.36 27.29
CA SER A 141 -9.71 -3.43 26.52
C SER A 141 -10.01 -4.81 27.10
N LYS A 142 -10.55 -5.71 26.26
CA LYS A 142 -10.82 -7.13 26.58
C LYS A 142 -9.60 -7.99 26.31
N HIS A 143 -8.80 -7.58 25.32
CA HIS A 143 -7.56 -8.23 24.90
C HIS A 143 -6.38 -7.27 25.03
N GLY A 144 -5.24 -7.79 25.45
CA GLY A 144 -3.97 -7.11 25.34
C GLY A 144 -3.37 -7.25 23.93
N SER A 145 -2.53 -6.27 23.54
CA SER A 145 -2.01 -6.15 22.18
C SER A 145 -0.56 -5.69 22.12
N VAL A 146 0.16 -6.16 21.10
CA VAL A 146 1.41 -5.55 20.61
C VAL A 146 1.10 -4.80 19.34
N ILE A 147 1.44 -3.51 19.27
CA ILE A 147 1.10 -2.62 18.16
C ILE A 147 2.32 -1.84 17.66
N ALA A 148 2.25 -1.32 16.42
CA ALA A 148 3.19 -0.36 15.86
C ALA A 148 2.50 0.98 15.56
N THR A 149 3.11 2.08 16.02
CA THR A 149 2.52 3.41 15.95
C THR A 149 2.80 4.18 14.66
N GLY A 150 1.92 5.14 14.37
CA GLY A 150 2.25 6.32 13.58
C GLY A 150 2.46 7.50 14.54
N TYR A 151 3.66 8.07 14.52
CA TYR A 151 4.09 9.24 15.30
C TYR A 151 3.86 9.19 16.82
N ASP A 152 3.65 8.00 17.40
CA ASP A 152 3.11 7.82 18.77
C ASP A 152 1.83 8.64 19.05
N ILE A 153 0.95 8.78 18.05
CA ILE A 153 -0.40 9.36 18.20
C ILE A 153 -1.50 8.48 17.57
N SER A 154 -1.13 7.33 17.00
CA SER A 154 -2.03 6.45 16.26
C SER A 154 -1.53 5.01 16.26
N THR A 155 -2.46 4.04 16.28
CA THR A 155 -2.15 2.62 16.09
C THR A 155 -2.32 2.29 14.62
N THR A 156 -1.20 2.00 13.94
CA THR A 156 -1.21 1.73 12.48
C THR A 156 -1.22 0.25 12.16
N ASP A 157 -0.64 -0.59 13.02
CA ASP A 157 -0.49 -2.04 12.84
C ASP A 157 -0.51 -2.74 14.19
N GLY A 158 -0.85 -4.03 14.25
CA GLY A 158 -0.65 -4.80 15.47
C GLY A 158 -1.34 -6.16 15.50
N MET A 159 -1.06 -6.91 16.57
CA MET A 159 -1.68 -8.19 16.89
C MET A 159 -2.11 -8.21 18.36
N ASN A 160 -3.30 -8.73 18.63
CA ASN A 160 -3.75 -9.01 20.00
C ASN A 160 -3.41 -10.46 20.42
N GLU A 161 -3.48 -10.74 21.72
CA GLU A 161 -3.16 -12.06 22.28
C GLU A 161 -4.05 -13.21 21.74
N ALA A 162 -5.28 -12.89 21.29
CA ALA A 162 -6.15 -13.85 20.61
C ALA A 162 -5.64 -14.21 19.20
N GLY A 163 -4.75 -13.40 18.62
CA GLY A 163 -4.22 -13.57 17.27
C GLY A 163 -5.09 -12.93 16.19
N LEU A 164 -5.93 -11.96 16.54
CA LEU A 164 -6.47 -10.99 15.59
C LEU A 164 -5.34 -9.99 15.26
N VAL A 165 -5.10 -9.79 13.97
CA VAL A 165 -4.16 -8.81 13.41
C VAL A 165 -4.97 -7.73 12.72
N ALA A 166 -4.61 -6.48 12.97
CA ALA A 166 -5.21 -5.31 12.34
C ALA A 166 -4.13 -4.47 11.66
N ASN A 167 -4.37 -4.07 10.42
CA ASN A 167 -3.46 -3.26 9.61
C ASN A 167 -4.24 -2.08 9.02
N VAL A 168 -3.85 -0.85 9.37
CA VAL A 168 -4.40 0.38 8.77
C VAL A 168 -3.54 0.77 7.59
N LEU A 169 -4.04 0.59 6.37
CA LEU A 169 -3.37 0.99 5.14
C LEU A 169 -3.93 2.34 4.66
N TRP A 170 -3.19 3.03 3.81
CA TRP A 170 -3.68 4.25 3.15
C TRP A 170 -4.62 3.90 1.99
N LEU A 171 -5.71 4.64 1.77
CA LEU A 171 -6.61 4.52 0.62
C LEU A 171 -7.09 5.90 0.22
N VAL A 172 -6.66 6.40 -0.94
CA VAL A 172 -7.01 7.76 -1.37
C VAL A 172 -8.39 7.92 -1.96
N GLU A 173 -9.02 6.82 -2.33
CA GLU A 173 -10.41 6.76 -2.71
C GLU A 173 -11.35 6.79 -1.49
N SER A 174 -10.83 6.80 -0.24
CA SER A 174 -11.65 6.92 0.96
C SER A 174 -12.32 8.30 1.08
N SER A 175 -13.62 8.29 1.36
CA SER A 175 -14.38 9.44 1.84
C SER A 175 -15.31 9.02 3.00
N TYR A 176 -15.08 9.61 4.17
CA TYR A 176 -15.80 9.27 5.40
C TYR A 176 -17.15 10.00 5.50
N PRO A 177 -18.11 9.47 6.29
CA PRO A 177 -19.29 10.22 6.69
C PRO A 177 -18.95 11.52 7.41
N GLU A 178 -19.80 12.54 7.25
CA GLU A 178 -19.75 13.77 8.05
C GLU A 178 -20.08 13.45 9.52
N TYR A 179 -19.25 13.95 10.45
CA TYR A 179 -19.45 13.74 11.88
C TYR A 179 -20.32 14.84 12.49
N ASP A 180 -21.60 14.53 12.67
CA ASP A 180 -22.63 15.45 13.19
C ASP A 180 -22.81 15.37 14.72
N GLY A 181 -21.99 14.57 15.41
CA GLY A 181 -22.05 14.32 16.85
C GLY A 181 -23.28 13.55 17.34
N LYS A 182 -24.17 13.03 16.46
CA LYS A 182 -25.38 12.29 16.88
C LYS A 182 -25.11 10.81 17.18
N LYS A 183 -24.35 10.13 16.31
CA LYS A 183 -23.71 8.85 16.64
C LYS A 183 -22.44 9.10 17.46
N PRO A 184 -21.99 8.15 18.31
CA PRO A 184 -20.67 8.23 18.92
C PRO A 184 -19.57 8.32 17.86
N GLY A 185 -18.53 9.11 18.10
CA GLY A 185 -17.36 9.24 17.22
C GLY A 185 -16.20 8.34 17.64
N LEU A 186 -15.40 7.90 16.65
CA LEU A 186 -14.12 7.24 16.85
C LEU A 186 -13.07 7.86 15.91
N THR A 187 -12.02 8.46 16.45
CA THR A 187 -10.87 8.89 15.67
C THR A 187 -10.23 7.73 14.93
N ILE A 188 -9.89 7.97 13.66
CA ILE A 188 -9.24 6.97 12.82
C ILE A 188 -7.86 6.55 13.35
N ALA A 189 -7.21 7.42 14.12
CA ALA A 189 -5.95 7.12 14.81
C ALA A 189 -6.08 5.96 15.82
N ALA A 190 -7.28 5.75 16.37
CA ALA A 190 -7.60 4.69 17.34
C ALA A 190 -8.34 3.49 16.70
N TRP A 191 -8.71 3.55 15.41
CA TRP A 191 -9.64 2.59 14.80
C TRP A 191 -9.15 1.13 14.85
N ALA A 192 -7.88 0.88 14.52
CA ALA A 192 -7.29 -0.46 14.69
C ALA A 192 -7.11 -0.85 16.16
N GLN A 193 -6.84 0.10 17.06
CA GLN A 193 -6.73 -0.20 18.49
C GLN A 193 -8.08 -0.62 19.08
N TYR A 194 -9.17 0.07 18.72
CA TYR A 194 -10.53 -0.31 19.10
C TYR A 194 -10.81 -1.77 18.71
N VAL A 195 -10.44 -2.17 17.50
CA VAL A 195 -10.66 -3.54 17.01
C VAL A 195 -9.77 -4.56 17.74
N LEU A 196 -8.47 -4.29 17.90
CA LEU A 196 -7.55 -5.16 18.63
C LEU A 196 -7.92 -5.31 20.12
N ASP A 197 -8.43 -4.26 20.75
CA ASP A 197 -8.86 -4.26 22.15
C ASP A 197 -10.15 -5.07 22.38
N ASN A 198 -11.07 -5.13 21.40
CA ASN A 198 -12.46 -5.57 21.62
C ASN A 198 -12.85 -6.94 21.05
N PHE A 199 -12.10 -7.51 20.10
CA PHE A 199 -12.52 -8.73 19.37
C PHE A 199 -11.41 -9.78 19.28
N ALA A 200 -11.78 -11.06 19.32
CA ALA A 200 -10.86 -12.19 19.20
C ALA A 200 -10.76 -12.76 17.78
N THR A 201 -11.77 -12.52 16.92
CA THR A 201 -11.85 -13.05 15.55
C THR A 201 -12.32 -11.99 14.55
N VAL A 202 -12.12 -12.26 13.26
CA VAL A 202 -12.59 -11.38 12.18
C VAL A 202 -14.12 -11.29 12.17
N GLN A 203 -14.81 -12.42 12.36
CA GLN A 203 -16.28 -12.47 12.42
C GLN A 203 -16.85 -11.55 13.51
N GLU A 204 -16.33 -11.59 14.74
CA GLU A 204 -16.78 -10.72 15.84
C GLU A 204 -16.64 -9.23 15.51
N ALA A 205 -15.53 -8.85 14.85
CA ALA A 205 -15.29 -7.48 14.42
C ALA A 205 -16.24 -7.08 13.29
N VAL A 206 -16.45 -7.93 12.29
CA VAL A 206 -17.38 -7.68 11.17
C VAL A 206 -18.83 -7.56 11.67
N ASP A 207 -19.30 -8.52 12.47
CA ASP A 207 -20.64 -8.53 13.05
C ASP A 207 -20.93 -7.25 13.85
N THR A 208 -19.92 -6.74 14.57
CA THR A 208 -20.04 -5.50 15.34
C THR A 208 -19.97 -4.25 14.45
N LEU A 209 -19.01 -4.17 13.53
CA LEU A 209 -18.80 -2.99 12.67
C LEU A 209 -19.94 -2.79 11.67
N ALA A 210 -20.54 -3.86 11.15
CA ALA A 210 -21.66 -3.82 10.20
C ALA A 210 -22.95 -3.21 10.79
N ASN A 211 -23.03 -3.05 12.12
CA ASN A 211 -24.11 -2.31 12.79
C ASN A 211 -23.84 -0.79 12.88
N GLU A 212 -22.72 -0.31 12.32
CA GLU A 212 -22.23 1.07 12.40
C GLU A 212 -22.33 1.71 13.81
N PRO A 213 -21.71 1.12 14.84
CA PRO A 213 -21.86 1.54 16.25
C PRO A 213 -21.26 2.94 16.54
N PHE A 214 -20.40 3.43 15.66
CA PHE A 214 -19.80 4.76 15.72
C PHE A 214 -19.59 5.31 14.30
N THR A 215 -19.38 6.62 14.21
CA THR A 215 -18.87 7.32 13.03
C THR A 215 -17.35 7.36 13.11
N VAL A 216 -16.64 6.88 12.08
CA VAL A 216 -15.17 7.06 11.98
C VAL A 216 -14.89 8.51 11.59
N VAL A 217 -14.00 9.16 12.34
CA VAL A 217 -13.64 10.57 12.21
C VAL A 217 -12.18 10.67 11.76
N THR A 218 -11.91 11.51 10.76
CA THR A 218 -10.55 11.84 10.32
C THR A 218 -10.25 13.31 10.58
N ASP A 219 -8.98 13.62 10.81
CA ASP A 219 -8.41 14.95 10.63
C ASP A 219 -7.18 14.84 9.70
N SER A 220 -6.41 15.93 9.62
CA SER A 220 -5.21 16.12 8.83
C SER A 220 -4.02 15.35 9.39
N VAL A 221 -3.16 14.82 8.50
CA VAL A 221 -1.91 14.18 8.89
C VAL A 221 -0.97 15.23 9.51
N PRO A 222 -0.27 14.95 10.63
CA PRO A 222 0.62 15.92 11.28
C PRO A 222 1.64 16.55 10.33
N GLY A 223 1.54 17.86 10.12
CA GLY A 223 2.42 18.61 9.21
C GLY A 223 2.00 18.62 7.74
N GLU A 224 0.84 18.06 7.38
CA GLU A 224 0.23 18.18 6.06
C GLU A 224 -1.18 18.78 6.14
N GLU A 225 -1.64 19.45 5.09
CA GLU A 225 -3.04 19.91 4.93
C GLU A 225 -3.97 18.78 4.40
N ARG A 226 -3.50 17.53 4.42
CA ARG A 226 -4.17 16.35 3.83
C ARG A 226 -4.81 15.49 4.92
N LEU A 227 -6.11 15.23 4.79
CA LEU A 227 -6.84 14.30 5.66
C LEU A 227 -6.27 12.87 5.57
N ALA A 228 -6.31 12.13 6.68
CA ALA A 228 -5.88 10.74 6.76
C ALA A 228 -6.85 9.78 6.03
N THR A 229 -6.64 9.59 4.72
CA THR A 229 -7.47 8.70 3.89
C THR A 229 -6.90 7.27 3.92
N LEU A 230 -7.63 6.38 4.61
CA LEU A 230 -7.17 5.08 5.11
C LEU A 230 -8.28 4.02 4.95
N HIS A 231 -7.90 2.75 5.01
CA HIS A 231 -8.80 1.58 5.12
C HIS A 231 -8.20 0.51 6.05
N LEU A 232 -9.06 -0.29 6.67
CA LEU A 232 -8.68 -1.26 7.71
C LEU A 232 -8.72 -2.70 7.16
N SER A 233 -7.63 -3.45 7.34
CA SER A 233 -7.55 -4.88 7.04
C SER A 233 -7.45 -5.70 8.32
N LEU A 234 -8.24 -6.77 8.42
CA LEU A 234 -8.30 -7.67 9.57
C LEU A 234 -8.02 -9.12 9.16
N SER A 235 -7.39 -9.88 10.04
CA SER A 235 -7.07 -11.31 9.86
C SER A 235 -6.94 -12.02 11.20
N ASP A 236 -7.43 -13.25 11.32
CA ASP A 236 -7.33 -14.03 12.57
C ASP A 236 -6.62 -15.38 12.40
N ALA A 237 -6.46 -16.10 13.52
CA ALA A 237 -5.78 -17.39 13.59
C ALA A 237 -6.48 -18.55 12.85
N LYS A 238 -7.69 -18.35 12.29
CA LYS A 238 -8.36 -19.31 11.38
C LYS A 238 -8.02 -19.03 9.91
N GLY A 239 -7.35 -17.92 9.62
CA GLY A 239 -7.09 -17.42 8.27
C GLY A 239 -8.29 -16.69 7.67
N ASP A 240 -9.26 -16.26 8.48
CA ASP A 240 -10.32 -15.39 8.00
C ASP A 240 -9.75 -14.00 7.65
N SER A 241 -10.45 -13.23 6.81
CA SER A 241 -10.02 -11.87 6.45
C SER A 241 -11.18 -10.94 6.10
N ALA A 242 -11.11 -9.72 6.63
CA ALA A 242 -12.03 -8.65 6.28
C ALA A 242 -11.28 -7.37 5.92
N ILE A 243 -11.88 -6.59 5.03
CA ILE A 243 -11.39 -5.30 4.56
C ILE A 243 -12.54 -4.31 4.70
N ILE A 244 -12.30 -3.21 5.41
CA ILE A 244 -13.29 -2.17 5.71
C ILE A 244 -12.82 -0.86 5.10
N GLU A 245 -13.53 -0.40 4.08
CA GLU A 245 -13.28 0.85 3.36
C GLU A 245 -14.43 1.85 3.65
N TYR A 246 -14.18 3.15 3.46
CA TYR A 246 -15.22 4.17 3.53
C TYR A 246 -15.34 4.86 2.18
N ILE A 247 -16.37 4.51 1.40
CA ILE A 247 -16.54 4.95 0.01
C ILE A 247 -17.84 5.76 -0.12
N ASP A 248 -17.76 6.94 -0.73
CA ASP A 248 -18.87 7.90 -0.88
C ASP A 248 -19.62 8.16 0.46
N GLY A 249 -18.86 8.29 1.55
CA GLY A 249 -19.37 8.53 2.90
C GLY A 249 -19.94 7.30 3.61
N LYS A 250 -19.80 6.09 3.07
CA LYS A 250 -20.42 4.86 3.59
C LYS A 250 -19.40 3.78 3.88
N GLN A 251 -19.63 3.01 4.95
CA GLN A 251 -18.81 1.83 5.23
C GLN A 251 -19.07 0.73 4.19
N VAL A 252 -18.01 0.12 3.67
CA VAL A 252 -18.05 -1.05 2.79
C VAL A 252 -17.18 -2.14 3.41
N ILE A 253 -17.76 -3.31 3.69
CA ILE A 253 -17.03 -4.47 4.23
C ILE A 253 -16.95 -5.56 3.16
N HIS A 254 -15.73 -5.99 2.84
CA HIS A 254 -15.46 -7.22 2.11
C HIS A 254 -14.90 -8.27 3.07
N HIS A 255 -15.69 -9.31 3.36
CA HIS A 255 -15.35 -10.38 4.31
C HIS A 255 -15.28 -11.75 3.61
N SER A 256 -14.10 -12.34 3.57
CA SER A 256 -13.84 -13.72 3.15
C SER A 256 -12.38 -14.11 3.42
N ARG A 257 -12.16 -15.36 3.83
CA ARG A 257 -10.85 -16.03 3.84
C ARG A 257 -10.10 -15.95 2.50
N ASP A 258 -10.81 -15.82 1.38
CA ASP A 258 -10.18 -15.68 0.06
C ASP A 258 -9.57 -14.29 -0.19
N TYR A 259 -9.91 -13.28 0.63
CA TYR A 259 -9.36 -11.92 0.55
C TYR A 259 -7.98 -11.82 1.24
N GLN A 260 -7.09 -12.71 0.80
CA GLN A 260 -5.73 -12.82 1.32
C GLN A 260 -4.91 -11.55 1.12
N VAL A 261 -5.05 -10.83 0.01
CA VAL A 261 -4.15 -9.74 -0.40
C VAL A 261 -4.91 -8.43 -0.46
N MET A 262 -4.22 -7.34 -0.09
CA MET A 262 -4.74 -5.98 -0.10
C MET A 262 -3.60 -4.98 -0.38
N THR A 263 -3.91 -3.94 -1.14
CA THR A 263 -3.04 -2.77 -1.37
C THR A 263 -3.83 -1.48 -1.19
N ASN A 264 -3.12 -0.37 -1.27
CA ASN A 264 -3.57 0.98 -0.90
C ASN A 264 -4.42 1.75 -1.94
N SER A 265 -4.71 1.16 -3.10
CA SER A 265 -5.50 1.76 -4.21
C SER A 265 -5.56 0.75 -5.37
N PRO A 266 -6.60 0.74 -6.22
CA PRO A 266 -7.90 1.43 -6.01
C PRO A 266 -8.71 0.79 -4.88
N VAL A 267 -9.98 1.17 -4.70
CA VAL A 267 -10.94 0.45 -3.84
C VAL A 267 -10.95 -1.05 -4.11
N PHE A 268 -11.21 -1.88 -3.10
CA PHE A 268 -10.88 -3.31 -3.11
C PHE A 268 -11.50 -4.10 -4.28
N GLU A 269 -12.77 -3.84 -4.64
CA GLU A 269 -13.40 -4.48 -5.81
C GLU A 269 -12.61 -4.30 -7.11
N LYS A 270 -12.00 -3.12 -7.30
CA LYS A 270 -11.17 -2.82 -8.46
C LYS A 270 -9.78 -3.48 -8.36
N GLN A 271 -9.25 -3.70 -7.15
CA GLN A 271 -8.02 -4.50 -6.96
C GLN A 271 -8.26 -5.96 -7.39
N LEU A 272 -9.37 -6.56 -6.97
CA LEU A 272 -9.80 -7.90 -7.40
C LEU A 272 -9.92 -7.99 -8.93
N ALA A 273 -10.67 -7.07 -9.55
CA ALA A 273 -10.88 -7.07 -11.00
C ALA A 273 -9.58 -6.93 -11.82
N LEU A 274 -8.62 -6.11 -11.35
CA LEU A 274 -7.31 -5.96 -11.99
C LEU A 274 -6.45 -7.24 -11.86
N ASN A 275 -6.59 -7.99 -10.77
CA ASN A 275 -5.86 -9.24 -10.53
C ASN A 275 -6.36 -10.39 -11.42
N GLU A 276 -7.68 -10.47 -11.71
CA GLU A 276 -8.25 -11.50 -12.59
C GLU A 276 -7.67 -11.46 -14.01
N TYR A 277 -7.30 -10.28 -14.53
CA TYR A 277 -6.58 -10.17 -15.80
C TYR A 277 -5.20 -10.86 -15.75
N TRP A 278 -4.42 -10.62 -14.68
CA TRP A 278 -3.09 -11.21 -14.55
C TRP A 278 -3.10 -12.70 -14.24
N LYS A 279 -4.13 -13.20 -13.55
CA LYS A 279 -4.35 -14.65 -13.35
C LYS A 279 -4.44 -15.41 -14.69
N GLN A 280 -5.03 -14.81 -15.73
CA GLN A 280 -5.16 -15.42 -17.06
C GLN A 280 -3.82 -15.55 -17.81
N ILE A 281 -2.83 -14.72 -17.47
CA ILE A 281 -1.48 -14.74 -18.08
C ILE A 281 -0.59 -15.79 -17.40
N GLY A 282 -0.77 -16.00 -16.09
CA GLY A 282 0.03 -16.93 -15.28
C GLY A 282 1.35 -16.31 -14.82
N GLY A 283 1.54 -16.21 -13.49
CA GLY A 283 2.68 -15.49 -12.90
C GLY A 283 4.07 -16.12 -13.11
N THR A 284 4.16 -17.32 -13.68
CA THR A 284 5.42 -17.91 -14.16
C THR A 284 5.80 -17.48 -15.57
N VAL A 285 4.86 -16.90 -16.33
CA VAL A 285 5.06 -16.39 -17.70
C VAL A 285 5.38 -14.89 -17.68
N MET A 286 4.59 -14.10 -16.94
CA MET A 286 4.81 -12.68 -16.74
C MET A 286 4.16 -12.20 -15.45
N LEU A 287 4.81 -11.27 -14.76
CA LEU A 287 4.24 -10.51 -13.65
C LEU A 287 4.52 -9.01 -13.85
N PRO A 288 3.60 -8.13 -13.43
CA PRO A 288 3.82 -6.68 -13.48
C PRO A 288 4.88 -6.28 -12.44
N GLY A 289 6.00 -5.74 -12.92
CA GLY A 289 7.20 -5.48 -12.12
C GLY A 289 7.30 -4.10 -11.49
N THR A 290 6.30 -3.22 -11.62
CA THR A 290 6.41 -1.83 -11.10
C THR A 290 5.98 -1.73 -9.64
N ASN A 291 6.09 -0.51 -9.09
CA ASN A 291 5.73 -0.17 -7.71
C ASN A 291 4.26 0.22 -7.54
N ARG A 292 3.47 0.23 -8.62
CA ARG A 292 2.01 0.49 -8.58
C ARG A 292 1.30 -0.51 -7.67
N ALA A 293 0.21 -0.08 -7.06
CA ALA A 293 -0.59 -0.91 -6.14
C ALA A 293 -1.17 -2.16 -6.84
N SER A 294 -1.70 -2.02 -8.05
CA SER A 294 -2.09 -3.13 -8.95
C SER A 294 -1.00 -4.19 -9.12
N ASP A 295 0.25 -3.74 -9.26
CA ASP A 295 1.39 -4.59 -9.60
C ASP A 295 1.85 -5.36 -8.38
N ARG A 296 1.95 -4.66 -7.23
CA ARG A 296 2.23 -5.26 -5.92
C ARG A 296 1.13 -6.24 -5.50
N PHE A 297 -0.14 -5.91 -5.71
CA PHE A 297 -1.27 -6.81 -5.45
C PHE A 297 -1.13 -8.10 -6.27
N THR A 298 -0.87 -7.97 -7.57
CA THR A 298 -0.70 -9.10 -8.48
C THR A 298 0.47 -10.00 -8.05
N ARG A 299 1.64 -9.42 -7.76
CA ARG A 299 2.82 -10.18 -7.30
C ARG A 299 2.56 -10.86 -5.96
N ALA A 300 1.95 -10.18 -4.98
CA ALA A 300 1.57 -10.78 -3.71
C ALA A 300 0.56 -11.92 -3.90
N SER A 301 -0.50 -11.72 -4.69
CA SER A 301 -1.55 -12.73 -4.94
C SER A 301 -1.03 -13.99 -5.61
N PHE A 302 -0.07 -13.85 -6.53
CA PHE A 302 0.65 -14.98 -7.10
C PHE A 302 1.57 -15.65 -6.06
N TYR A 303 2.52 -14.90 -5.49
CA TYR A 303 3.57 -15.50 -4.66
C TYR A 303 3.05 -16.10 -3.35
N VAL A 304 2.05 -15.50 -2.68
CA VAL A 304 1.47 -16.04 -1.43
C VAL A 304 0.84 -17.43 -1.61
N ASN A 305 0.44 -17.75 -2.84
CA ASN A 305 -0.11 -19.04 -3.23
C ASN A 305 0.93 -19.98 -3.86
N ALA A 306 2.00 -19.44 -4.45
CA ALA A 306 3.12 -20.21 -5.00
C ALA A 306 4.18 -20.65 -3.96
N ILE A 307 4.35 -19.92 -2.84
CA ILE A 307 5.33 -20.29 -1.80
C ILE A 307 4.99 -21.62 -1.10
N PRO A 308 5.99 -22.41 -0.66
CA PRO A 308 5.78 -23.73 -0.08
C PRO A 308 4.83 -23.70 1.11
N LYS A 309 3.86 -24.60 1.13
CA LYS A 309 2.93 -24.79 2.26
C LYS A 309 3.59 -25.63 3.35
N SER A 310 4.74 -25.15 3.85
CA SER A 310 5.58 -25.90 4.78
C SER A 310 4.91 -26.11 6.14
N LYS A 311 5.41 -27.13 6.85
CA LYS A 311 5.10 -27.43 8.26
C LYS A 311 6.20 -26.93 9.20
N ASP A 312 7.31 -26.43 8.68
CA ASP A 312 8.33 -25.73 9.46
C ASP A 312 7.96 -24.24 9.57
N PRO A 313 7.68 -23.72 10.78
CA PRO A 313 7.35 -22.30 10.99
C PRO A 313 8.51 -21.33 10.70
N VAL A 314 9.76 -21.82 10.56
CA VAL A 314 10.92 -21.03 10.12
C VAL A 314 10.87 -20.84 8.60
N GLU A 315 10.62 -21.90 7.84
CA GLU A 315 10.45 -21.82 6.38
C GLU A 315 9.23 -20.97 6.00
N ALA A 316 8.13 -21.09 6.74
CA ALA A 316 6.91 -20.33 6.52
C ALA A 316 7.13 -18.82 6.74
N ILE A 317 7.79 -18.42 7.85
CA ILE A 317 8.14 -17.02 8.13
C ILE A 317 9.17 -16.49 7.11
N ALA A 318 10.20 -17.27 6.76
CA ALA A 318 11.17 -16.86 5.74
C ALA A 318 10.52 -16.66 4.37
N SER A 319 9.53 -17.50 4.02
CA SER A 319 8.73 -17.36 2.80
C SER A 319 7.84 -16.12 2.83
N ALA A 320 7.16 -15.84 3.94
CA ALA A 320 6.38 -14.61 4.10
C ALA A 320 7.27 -13.36 3.98
N PHE A 321 8.43 -13.33 4.65
CA PHE A 321 9.41 -12.25 4.53
C PHE A 321 9.92 -12.05 3.10
N SER A 322 10.16 -13.12 2.33
CA SER A 322 10.63 -12.98 0.95
C SER A 322 9.56 -12.38 0.03
N VAL A 323 8.29 -12.75 0.21
CA VAL A 323 7.18 -12.17 -0.56
C VAL A 323 6.94 -10.70 -0.18
N ILE A 324 6.92 -10.35 1.11
CA ILE A 324 6.66 -8.95 1.49
C ILE A 324 7.82 -8.01 1.10
N ARG A 325 9.06 -8.52 1.04
CA ARG A 325 10.21 -7.79 0.45
C ARG A 325 10.10 -7.67 -1.08
N ASN A 326 9.52 -8.62 -1.80
CA ASN A 326 9.29 -8.54 -3.26
C ASN A 326 8.26 -7.46 -3.65
N VAL A 327 7.32 -7.16 -2.76
CA VAL A 327 6.27 -6.14 -2.97
C VAL A 327 6.52 -4.85 -2.18
N SER A 328 7.63 -4.75 -1.44
CA SER A 328 8.12 -3.47 -0.90
C SER A 328 8.58 -2.54 -2.02
N VAL A 329 8.32 -1.24 -1.91
CA VAL A 329 8.91 -0.22 -2.79
C VAL A 329 10.34 0.10 -2.33
N PRO A 330 11.35 0.05 -3.23
CA PRO A 330 12.73 0.38 -2.88
C PRO A 330 12.91 1.76 -2.24
N PHE A 331 13.90 1.87 -1.35
CA PHE A 331 14.16 3.13 -0.64
C PHE A 331 14.78 4.19 -1.56
N GLY A 332 14.29 5.43 -1.44
CA GLY A 332 14.86 6.61 -2.10
C GLY A 332 14.45 6.82 -3.56
N ILE A 333 13.60 5.96 -4.14
CA ILE A 333 13.02 6.17 -5.47
C ILE A 333 11.59 6.69 -5.39
N THR A 334 11.29 7.71 -6.20
CA THR A 334 9.93 8.07 -6.60
C THR A 334 9.72 7.62 -8.04
N THR A 335 8.47 7.42 -8.46
CA THR A 335 8.16 7.10 -9.86
C THR A 335 7.78 8.40 -10.59
N PRO A 336 8.37 8.72 -11.76
CA PRO A 336 7.97 9.87 -12.56
C PRO A 336 6.47 9.89 -12.83
N ASP A 337 5.88 11.09 -12.78
CA ASP A 337 4.44 11.37 -12.87
C ASP A 337 3.55 10.61 -11.86
N GLN A 338 4.16 9.97 -10.86
CA GLN A 338 3.54 9.27 -9.74
C GLN A 338 4.26 9.63 -8.43
N PRO A 339 4.20 10.91 -7.98
CA PRO A 339 4.80 11.36 -6.71
C PRO A 339 4.21 10.69 -5.47
N ASN A 340 3.17 9.88 -5.68
CA ASN A 340 2.37 9.14 -4.73
C ASN A 340 3.02 7.80 -4.30
N ILE A 341 3.91 7.26 -5.14
CA ILE A 341 4.62 6.01 -4.84
C ILE A 341 5.77 6.31 -3.90
N SER A 342 5.51 6.16 -2.60
CA SER A 342 6.47 6.26 -1.51
C SER A 342 7.28 4.97 -1.31
N SER A 343 8.47 5.10 -0.72
CA SER A 343 9.32 3.97 -0.32
C SER A 343 8.79 3.24 0.91
N THR A 344 9.02 1.91 0.97
CA THR A 344 8.83 1.15 2.20
C THR A 344 9.77 1.65 3.30
N ARG A 345 9.23 1.89 4.49
CA ARG A 345 9.93 2.31 5.71
C ARG A 345 10.22 1.12 6.62
N TRP A 346 9.22 0.26 6.81
CA TRP A 346 9.33 -0.97 7.60
C TRP A 346 8.33 -2.03 7.12
N ARG A 347 8.51 -3.25 7.61
CA ARG A 347 7.64 -4.40 7.39
C ARG A 347 7.29 -5.06 8.72
N THR A 348 6.08 -5.60 8.80
CA THR A 348 5.65 -6.46 9.92
C THR A 348 5.26 -7.83 9.39
N VAL A 349 5.49 -8.86 10.20
CA VAL A 349 5.03 -10.24 9.95
C VAL A 349 4.46 -10.79 11.25
N SER A 350 3.19 -11.15 11.26
CA SER A 350 2.45 -11.65 12.42
C SER A 350 2.17 -13.14 12.25
N ASP A 351 2.74 -13.95 13.14
CA ASP A 351 2.40 -15.37 13.28
C ASP A 351 1.20 -15.52 14.22
N HIS A 352 0.03 -15.82 13.65
CA HIS A 352 -1.22 -15.86 14.40
C HIS A 352 -1.33 -17.07 15.34
N LYS A 353 -0.48 -18.08 15.15
CA LYS A 353 -0.57 -19.39 15.81
C LYS A 353 0.38 -19.48 17.00
N ARG A 354 1.63 -19.03 16.82
CA ARG A 354 2.65 -18.87 17.86
C ARG A 354 2.55 -17.52 18.60
N LYS A 355 1.70 -16.60 18.13
CA LYS A 355 1.56 -15.22 18.64
C LYS A 355 2.90 -14.47 18.64
N LEU A 356 3.61 -14.51 17.50
CA LEU A 356 4.87 -13.78 17.32
C LEU A 356 4.67 -12.59 16.39
N TYR A 357 5.03 -11.40 16.85
CA TYR A 357 4.96 -10.16 16.07
C TYR A 357 6.37 -9.74 15.65
N PHE A 358 6.75 -10.00 14.40
CA PHE A 358 8.05 -9.63 13.83
C PHE A 358 8.00 -8.23 13.23
N PHE A 359 9.09 -7.47 13.40
CA PHE A 359 9.30 -6.16 12.80
C PHE A 359 10.64 -6.10 12.07
N GLU A 360 10.68 -5.46 10.90
CA GLU A 360 11.90 -5.21 10.11
C GLU A 360 11.91 -3.77 9.59
N SER A 361 12.97 -3.01 9.89
CA SER A 361 13.21 -1.71 9.22
C SER A 361 13.74 -1.91 7.80
N ALA A 362 13.36 -1.02 6.87
CA ALA A 362 13.94 -0.94 5.53
C ALA A 362 15.14 0.04 5.46
N LEU A 363 15.36 0.83 6.52
CA LEU A 363 16.41 1.84 6.64
C LEU A 363 17.59 1.37 7.49
N THR A 364 17.29 0.66 8.57
CA THR A 364 18.28 0.09 9.50
C THR A 364 18.31 -1.43 9.32
N PRO A 365 19.47 -2.11 9.33
CA PRO A 365 19.56 -3.58 9.26
C PRO A 365 19.13 -4.20 10.60
N ASN A 366 17.83 -4.14 10.86
CA ASN A 366 17.20 -4.33 12.16
C ASN A 366 15.95 -5.21 11.97
N VAL A 367 16.03 -6.48 12.41
CA VAL A 367 14.92 -7.44 12.34
C VAL A 367 14.87 -8.28 13.62
N PHE A 368 13.71 -8.28 14.25
CA PHE A 368 13.46 -8.86 15.57
C PHE A 368 11.98 -9.23 15.72
N TRP A 369 11.59 -9.83 16.84
CA TRP A 369 10.20 -10.11 17.15
C TRP A 369 9.84 -9.89 18.61
N VAL A 370 8.53 -9.80 18.86
CA VAL A 370 7.92 -9.82 20.18
C VAL A 370 7.14 -11.13 20.32
N ASP A 371 7.40 -11.88 21.39
CA ASP A 371 6.65 -13.09 21.73
C ASP A 371 5.51 -12.72 22.68
N LEU A 372 4.27 -12.67 22.17
CA LEU A 372 3.10 -12.27 22.96
C LEU A 372 2.77 -13.29 24.05
N THR A 373 3.25 -14.55 23.95
CA THR A 373 3.05 -15.57 24.99
C THR A 373 3.88 -15.33 26.25
N ARG A 374 4.78 -14.34 26.23
CA ARG A 374 5.67 -13.94 27.33
C ARG A 374 5.42 -12.52 27.84
N LEU A 375 4.27 -11.92 27.50
CA LEU A 375 3.88 -10.61 28.01
C LEU A 375 2.78 -10.76 29.06
N ASP A 376 2.84 -9.93 30.11
CA ASP A 376 1.73 -9.82 31.05
C ASP A 376 0.68 -8.85 30.51
N PHE A 377 -0.43 -9.40 30.04
CA PHE A 377 -1.61 -8.67 29.58
C PHE A 377 -2.72 -8.59 30.63
N THR A 378 -2.52 -9.04 31.88
CA THR A 378 -3.53 -8.92 32.94
C THR A 378 -3.90 -7.46 33.21
N ALA A 379 -5.11 -7.20 33.73
CA ALA A 379 -5.53 -5.85 34.09
C ALA A 379 -4.95 -5.41 35.44
N GLU A 380 -4.47 -6.37 36.23
CA GLU A 380 -4.04 -6.21 37.61
C GLU A 380 -2.52 -6.00 37.75
N THR A 381 -1.70 -6.66 36.93
CA THR A 381 -0.23 -6.53 36.95
C THR A 381 0.40 -6.22 35.59
N GLY A 382 -0.33 -6.38 34.49
CA GLY A 382 0.12 -6.01 33.16
C GLY A 382 0.39 -4.50 33.02
N LYS A 383 1.40 -4.15 32.24
CA LYS A 383 1.92 -2.78 32.15
C LYS A 383 1.86 -2.25 30.72
N VAL A 384 1.65 -0.94 30.58
CA VAL A 384 1.90 -0.24 29.32
C VAL A 384 3.40 -0.11 29.15
N MET A 385 3.92 -0.64 28.04
CA MET A 385 5.36 -0.65 27.76
C MET A 385 5.64 -0.17 26.33
N LYS A 386 6.74 0.56 26.14
CA LYS A 386 7.23 1.01 24.83
C LYS A 386 8.59 0.36 24.50
N LEU A 387 8.76 -0.07 23.26
CA LEU A 387 10.06 -0.34 22.62
C LEU A 387 10.36 0.83 21.67
N ASP A 388 11.27 1.69 22.11
CA ASP A 388 11.67 2.90 21.39
C ASP A 388 12.63 2.54 20.25
N LEU A 389 12.15 2.63 19.01
CA LEU A 389 12.96 2.32 17.82
C LEU A 389 13.84 3.51 17.41
N GLY A 390 13.56 4.71 17.93
CA GLY A 390 14.27 5.94 17.60
C GLY A 390 14.08 6.40 16.14
N PRO A 391 14.73 7.51 15.75
CA PRO A 391 14.61 8.08 14.40
C PRO A 391 15.00 7.09 13.31
N ASN A 392 14.18 6.94 12.27
CA ASN A 392 14.33 5.95 11.19
C ASN A 392 14.54 4.50 11.68
N GLN A 393 14.03 4.19 12.88
CA GLN A 393 14.10 2.88 13.53
C GLN A 393 15.55 2.39 13.73
N ALA A 394 16.45 3.34 14.04
CA ALA A 394 17.90 3.17 14.17
C ALA A 394 18.36 2.52 15.49
N HIS A 395 17.48 2.33 16.48
CA HIS A 395 17.79 1.54 17.67
C HIS A 395 17.69 0.04 17.31
N ILE A 396 18.85 -0.61 17.23
CA ILE A 396 18.98 -1.98 16.74
C ILE A 396 18.57 -2.97 17.82
N TYR A 397 17.64 -3.86 17.46
CA TYR A 397 17.20 -5.00 18.23
C TYR A 397 17.50 -6.29 17.47
N ALA A 398 17.56 -7.42 18.17
CA ALA A 398 17.84 -8.72 17.58
C ALA A 398 17.17 -9.83 18.38
N GLY A 399 16.67 -10.86 17.67
CA GLY A 399 15.98 -11.98 18.31
C GLY A 399 14.63 -11.57 18.91
N MET A 400 14.34 -12.09 20.11
CA MET A 400 13.16 -11.74 20.89
C MET A 400 13.41 -10.46 21.71
N ALA A 401 12.66 -9.40 21.45
CA ALA A 401 12.90 -8.07 22.02
C ALA A 401 12.12 -7.76 23.32
N ASN A 402 11.32 -8.70 23.84
CA ASN A 402 10.45 -8.51 25.01
C ASN A 402 11.15 -7.80 26.19
N ASP A 403 12.34 -8.26 26.57
CA ASP A 403 13.09 -7.78 27.75
C ASP A 403 13.66 -6.35 27.58
N GLN A 404 13.48 -5.73 26.40
CA GLN A 404 13.97 -4.39 26.06
C GLN A 404 12.87 -3.33 26.01
N PHE A 405 11.60 -3.74 26.15
CA PHE A 405 10.48 -2.84 26.38
C PHE A 405 10.62 -2.16 27.75
N LYS A 406 10.19 -0.90 27.84
CA LYS A 406 10.24 -0.08 29.07
C LYS A 406 8.85 0.40 29.45
N GLU A 407 8.55 0.36 30.74
CA GLU A 407 7.31 0.92 31.30
C GLU A 407 7.19 2.40 30.91
N THR A 408 6.08 2.79 30.28
CA THR A 408 5.87 4.12 29.70
C THR A 408 4.37 4.44 29.78
N ALA A 409 4.02 5.69 30.09
CA ALA A 409 2.62 6.12 30.04
C ALA A 409 2.05 5.93 28.61
N PRO A 410 0.79 5.51 28.45
CA PRO A 410 0.20 5.37 27.11
C PRO A 410 0.20 6.72 26.40
N PHE A 411 0.41 6.69 25.08
CA PHE A 411 0.25 7.87 24.25
C PHE A 411 -1.24 8.22 24.07
N GLU A 412 -1.50 9.51 23.81
CA GLU A 412 -2.82 10.03 23.50
C GLU A 412 -3.09 9.89 21.99
N PHE A 413 -4.30 9.47 21.60
CA PHE A 413 -4.66 9.39 20.19
C PHE A 413 -4.94 10.79 19.62
N LEU A 414 -4.51 11.06 18.38
CA LEU A 414 -4.92 12.27 17.66
C LEU A 414 -6.44 12.27 17.47
N GLY A 415 -7.11 13.38 17.79
CA GLY A 415 -8.57 13.49 17.85
C GLY A 415 -9.11 14.90 17.58
N LEU A 416 -10.41 15.09 17.83
CA LEU A 416 -11.13 16.38 17.73
C LEU A 416 -11.20 17.16 19.06
#